data_AF-A0A414JTG6-F1
#
_entry.id   AF-A0A414JTG6-F1
#
_cell.length_a   1.000
_cell.length_b   1.000
_cell.length_c   1.000
_cell.angle_alpha   90.00
_cell.angle_beta   90.00
_cell.angle_gamma   90.00
#
_symmetry.space_group_name_H-M   'P 1'
#
loop_
_entity.id
_entity.type
_entity.pdbx_description
1 polymer ?
#
loop_
_entity_poly.entity_id
_entity_poly.type
_entity_poly.pdbx_seq_one_letter_code
_entity_poly.pdbx_strand_id
1 'polypeptide(L)'
;MMEDFNIDDFSEGEELNPSAYNPEDYPTKETVLDFIALNCNEPPVNIDLMELSVNGSVKRDPMEMYLQSKYISSSNLKNALKTPRSFYYDWERVFEEKEKPHFQLGTFAHMAFLEPRLFELVKVEPNCNQASKEGVLAMIRYYNELLAKEAGYVKEVEDDIPSVNWNFNVLKEYRDRLRQTCIDLGYSFISEEMSMIINALKRNYYWYGGGIIQQLLKGACSEVSFYGRDKETQLDVRVRPDYFNIEENIGVNAVISFKTTRADDLGKFYYDCAKLKYELSEGMYQEVMSSITGRKFNVTIMIMLQTVEPYDVAVLFWSPDDLANGKYKYHYALSIVKDCFEKKWFPGYDAKAEEGARGIIDMQLPEWSHKLLHPVAIDDFE
;
A
#
# COMPACT_ATOMS: atom_id res chain seq x y z
N MET A 1 47.30 -12.73 -36.53
CA MET A 1 47.60 -12.64 -35.09
C MET A 1 46.34 -12.17 -34.43
N MET A 2 45.61 -13.07 -33.78
CA MET A 2 44.56 -12.69 -32.85
C MET A 2 45.27 -12.18 -31.61
N GLU A 3 45.00 -10.93 -31.22
CA GLU A 3 45.42 -10.41 -29.92
C GLU A 3 44.52 -11.06 -28.88
N ASP A 4 45.13 -11.84 -27.98
CA ASP A 4 44.46 -12.39 -26.81
C ASP A 4 44.04 -11.23 -25.90
N PHE A 5 42.73 -11.04 -25.77
CA PHE A 5 42.15 -10.12 -24.80
C PHE A 5 42.34 -10.71 -23.40
N ASN A 6 43.24 -10.12 -22.62
CA ASN A 6 43.43 -10.48 -21.22
C ASN A 6 42.27 -9.91 -20.39
N ILE A 7 41.37 -10.80 -19.94
CA ILE A 7 40.24 -10.44 -19.07
C ILE A 7 40.69 -10.03 -17.66
N ASP A 8 41.91 -10.40 -17.25
CA ASP A 8 42.41 -10.17 -15.89
C ASP A 8 42.84 -8.71 -15.63
N ASP A 9 42.87 -7.85 -16.65
CA ASP A 9 43.16 -6.40 -16.50
C ASP A 9 41.89 -5.54 -16.30
N PHE A 10 40.69 -6.15 -16.28
CA PHE A 10 39.47 -5.45 -15.90
C PHE A 10 39.30 -5.54 -14.38
N SER A 11 39.47 -4.41 -13.69
CA SER A 11 38.94 -4.26 -12.32
C SER A 11 37.45 -4.59 -12.35
N GLU A 12 36.97 -5.47 -11.46
CA GLU A 12 35.54 -5.56 -11.14
C GLU A 12 35.03 -4.12 -11.02
N GLY A 13 34.04 -3.77 -11.85
CA GLY A 13 33.53 -2.40 -11.87
C GLY A 13 33.15 -2.01 -10.46
N GLU A 14 33.77 -0.95 -9.94
CA GLU A 14 33.38 -0.38 -8.65
C GLU A 14 31.86 -0.27 -8.63
N GLU A 15 31.25 -0.95 -7.67
CA GLU A 15 29.82 -0.94 -7.47
C GLU A 15 29.41 0.54 -7.35
N LEU A 16 28.78 1.07 -8.40
CA LEU A 16 28.28 2.43 -8.38
C LEU A 16 27.32 2.47 -7.18
N ASN A 17 27.72 3.16 -6.12
CA ASN A 17 26.81 3.66 -5.11
C ASN A 17 26.35 5.04 -5.61
N PRO A 18 25.37 5.14 -6.53
CA PRO A 18 24.91 6.42 -7.06
C PRO A 18 24.38 7.35 -5.97
N SER A 19 24.07 6.81 -4.78
CA SER A 19 23.58 7.54 -3.61
C SER A 19 24.67 8.06 -2.67
N ALA A 20 25.91 7.56 -2.74
CA ALA A 20 27.01 7.90 -1.82
C ALA A 20 26.60 7.95 -0.32
N TYR A 21 25.65 7.11 0.09
CA TYR A 21 25.11 7.13 1.44
C TYR A 21 26.01 6.34 2.40
N ASN A 22 26.03 6.72 3.68
CA ASN A 22 26.73 5.95 4.71
C ASN A 22 25.77 4.92 5.33
N PRO A 23 26.03 3.60 5.24
CA PRO A 23 25.21 2.58 5.89
C PRO A 23 25.07 2.77 7.40
N GLU A 24 26.06 3.36 8.06
CA GLU A 24 26.03 3.64 9.51
C GLU A 24 24.96 4.68 9.89
N ASP A 25 24.41 5.43 8.92
CA ASP A 25 23.29 6.34 9.16
C ASP A 25 21.97 5.63 9.42
N TYR A 26 21.89 4.32 9.16
CA TYR A 26 20.69 3.49 9.28
C TYR A 26 20.83 2.53 10.47
N PRO A 27 19.99 2.67 11.51
CA PRO A 27 19.95 1.73 12.63
C PRO A 27 19.68 0.30 12.16
N THR A 28 20.28 -0.67 12.86
CA THR A 28 20.03 -2.08 12.56
C THR A 28 18.78 -2.58 13.26
N LYS A 29 18.28 -3.74 12.84
CA LYS A 29 17.17 -4.41 13.53
C LYS A 29 17.51 -4.73 14.99
N GLU A 30 18.78 -5.01 15.30
CA GLU A 30 19.25 -5.26 16.67
C GLU A 30 19.05 -4.04 17.56
N THR A 31 19.26 -2.82 17.05
CA THR A 31 18.99 -1.57 17.80
C THR A 31 17.55 -1.51 18.29
N VAL A 32 16.59 -1.88 17.43
CA VAL A 32 15.16 -1.90 17.77
C VAL A 32 14.84 -3.01 18.77
N LEU A 33 15.41 -4.21 18.57
CA LEU A 33 15.18 -5.36 19.44
C LEU A 33 15.74 -5.13 20.85
N ASP A 34 16.95 -4.57 20.96
CA ASP A 34 17.60 -4.25 22.24
C ASP A 34 16.80 -3.19 22.99
N PHE A 35 16.33 -2.14 22.28
CA PHE A 35 15.48 -1.13 22.88
C PHE A 35 14.18 -1.73 23.43
N ILE A 36 13.49 -2.56 22.63
CA ILE A 36 12.25 -3.22 23.05
C ILE A 36 12.52 -4.14 24.24
N ALA A 37 13.59 -4.93 24.23
CA ALA A 37 13.92 -5.83 25.34
C ALA A 37 14.11 -5.08 26.67
N LEU A 38 14.68 -3.87 26.62
CA LEU A 38 14.91 -3.04 27.80
C LEU A 38 13.67 -2.25 28.26
N ASN A 39 12.76 -1.89 27.34
CA ASN A 39 11.67 -0.93 27.59
C ASN A 39 10.26 -1.50 27.37
N CYS A 40 10.11 -2.82 27.12
CA CYS A 40 8.82 -3.44 26.79
C CYS A 40 7.74 -3.25 27.88
N ASN A 41 8.12 -3.04 29.14
CA ASN A 41 7.20 -2.85 30.26
C ASN A 41 6.85 -1.38 30.54
N GLU A 42 7.58 -0.42 29.96
CA GLU A 42 7.35 1.01 30.18
C GLU A 42 6.11 1.51 29.41
N PRO A 43 5.32 2.46 29.88
CA PRO A 43 4.24 3.03 29.07
C PRO A 43 4.80 3.75 27.83
N PRO A 44 4.13 3.70 26.66
CA PRO A 44 4.58 4.47 25.50
C PRO A 44 4.46 5.97 25.73
N VAL A 45 5.37 6.71 25.12
CA VAL A 45 5.28 8.15 24.97
C VAL A 45 4.20 8.47 23.93
N ASN A 46 3.32 9.42 24.28
CA ASN A 46 2.28 9.90 23.38
C ASN A 46 2.89 10.78 22.28
N ILE A 47 2.50 10.54 21.03
CA ILE A 47 2.98 11.31 19.88
C ILE A 47 2.06 12.53 19.68
N ASP A 48 2.58 13.74 19.91
CA ASP A 48 1.86 14.98 19.61
C ASP A 48 2.08 15.40 18.15
N LEU A 49 1.01 15.34 17.34
CA LEU A 49 1.07 15.68 15.92
C LEU A 49 1.33 17.18 15.67
N MET A 50 0.96 18.06 16.62
CA MET A 50 1.23 19.49 16.50
C MET A 50 2.72 19.77 16.69
N GLU A 51 3.38 19.11 17.64
CA GLU A 51 4.82 19.22 17.83
C GLU A 51 5.61 18.66 16.63
N LEU A 52 5.08 17.62 15.97
CA LEU A 52 5.65 17.09 14.73
C LEU A 52 5.46 18.02 13.51
N SER A 53 4.61 19.04 13.58
CA SER A 53 4.31 19.95 12.47
C SER A 53 5.31 21.13 12.40
N VAL A 54 6.61 20.83 12.27
CA VAL A 54 7.69 21.85 12.34
C VAL A 54 7.82 22.64 11.03
N ASN A 55 8.04 21.96 9.91
CA ASN A 55 8.25 22.56 8.59
C ASN A 55 7.11 22.23 7.60
N GLY A 56 5.97 21.79 8.12
CA GLY A 56 4.83 21.33 7.34
C GLY A 56 3.64 21.04 8.25
N SER A 57 2.70 20.24 7.77
CA SER A 57 1.50 19.87 8.53
C SER A 57 1.42 18.36 8.71
N VAL A 58 1.24 17.94 9.96
CA VAL A 58 0.99 16.55 10.35
C VAL A 58 -0.40 16.48 10.98
N LYS A 59 -1.31 15.71 10.36
CA LYS A 59 -2.71 15.68 10.81
C LYS A 59 -3.41 14.36 10.48
N ARG A 60 -4.45 14.06 11.27
CA ARG A 60 -5.42 13.01 10.96
C ARG A 60 -6.55 13.64 10.15
N ASP A 61 -6.58 13.36 8.85
CA ASP A 61 -7.66 13.74 7.95
C ASP A 61 -8.33 12.52 7.31
N PRO A 62 -9.59 12.64 6.87
CA PRO A 62 -10.24 11.57 6.11
C PRO A 62 -9.44 11.22 4.85
N MET A 63 -9.39 9.93 4.51
CA MET A 63 -8.67 9.46 3.31
C MET A 63 -9.15 10.17 2.04
N GLU A 64 -10.44 10.49 1.93
CA GLU A 64 -10.98 11.25 0.80
C GLU A 64 -10.32 12.63 0.66
N MET A 65 -10.17 13.37 1.76
CA MET A 65 -9.49 14.67 1.75
C MET A 65 -8.01 14.52 1.38
N TYR A 66 -7.35 13.47 1.89
CA TYR A 66 -5.99 13.13 1.51
C TYR A 66 -5.89 12.89 0.01
N LEU A 67 -6.72 12.00 -0.57
CA LEU A 67 -6.71 11.69 -2.00
C LEU A 67 -7.00 12.92 -2.86
N GLN A 68 -7.92 13.78 -2.41
CA GLN A 68 -8.35 14.98 -3.12
C GLN A 68 -7.31 16.11 -3.15
N SER A 69 -6.35 16.14 -2.22
CA SER A 69 -5.39 17.24 -2.15
C SER A 69 -4.49 17.32 -3.39
N LYS A 70 -3.99 18.52 -3.72
CA LYS A 70 -3.07 18.78 -4.83
C LYS A 70 -1.63 18.79 -4.33
N TYR A 71 -1.21 17.69 -3.73
CA TYR A 71 0.16 17.41 -3.31
C TYR A 71 0.64 16.13 -4.01
N ILE A 72 1.89 16.11 -4.41
CA ILE A 72 2.50 14.96 -5.11
C ILE A 72 2.72 13.84 -4.09
N SER A 73 2.22 12.66 -4.41
CA SER A 73 2.38 11.43 -3.64
C SER A 73 3.34 10.45 -4.31
N SER A 74 3.74 9.41 -3.57
CA SER A 74 4.58 8.32 -4.10
C SER A 74 3.94 7.63 -5.31
N SER A 75 2.61 7.47 -5.33
CA SER A 75 1.88 6.91 -6.49
C SER A 75 2.06 7.78 -7.73
N ASN A 76 1.93 9.11 -7.58
CA ASN A 76 2.14 10.03 -8.68
C ASN A 76 3.57 9.90 -9.24
N LEU A 77 4.58 9.84 -8.36
CA LEU A 77 5.98 9.70 -8.77
C LEU A 77 6.27 8.35 -9.44
N LYS A 78 5.66 7.25 -8.98
CA LYS A 78 5.71 5.97 -9.71
C LYS A 78 5.12 6.07 -11.10
N ASN A 79 4.04 6.83 -11.28
CA ASN A 79 3.47 7.10 -12.60
C ASN A 79 4.43 7.93 -13.46
N ALA A 80 5.11 8.94 -12.90
CA ALA A 80 6.12 9.71 -13.61
C ALA A 80 7.27 8.82 -14.15
N LEU A 81 7.69 7.83 -13.36
CA LEU A 81 8.69 6.84 -13.78
C LEU A 81 8.18 5.81 -14.82
N LYS A 82 6.87 5.69 -15.04
CA LYS A 82 6.35 4.94 -16.20
C LYS A 82 6.51 5.79 -17.45
N THR A 83 5.88 6.96 -17.42
CA THR A 83 6.07 8.07 -18.36
C THR A 83 5.58 9.36 -17.69
N PRO A 84 6.16 10.54 -17.98
CA PRO A 84 5.61 11.80 -17.48
C PRO A 84 4.14 12.04 -17.87
N ARG A 85 3.71 11.55 -19.04
CA ARG A 85 2.30 11.58 -19.47
C ARG A 85 1.39 10.75 -18.55
N SER A 86 1.87 9.63 -18.02
CA SER A 86 1.13 8.86 -17.02
C SER A 86 0.96 9.64 -15.72
N PHE A 87 1.96 10.41 -15.29
CA PHE A 87 1.81 11.34 -14.16
C PHE A 87 0.76 12.40 -14.47
N TYR A 88 0.78 13.01 -15.65
CA TYR A 88 -0.20 14.04 -16.02
C TYR A 88 -1.64 13.56 -15.92
N TYR A 89 -1.97 12.40 -16.50
CA TYR A 89 -3.34 11.88 -16.46
C TYR A 89 -3.82 11.53 -15.06
N ASP A 90 -2.92 11.06 -14.21
CA ASP A 90 -3.17 10.75 -12.80
C ASP A 90 -3.34 12.05 -11.98
N TRP A 91 -2.46 13.03 -12.18
CA TRP A 91 -2.49 14.34 -11.52
C TRP A 91 -3.74 15.16 -11.84
N GLU A 92 -4.16 15.14 -13.11
CA GLU A 92 -5.37 15.83 -13.60
C GLU A 92 -6.64 14.99 -13.42
N ARG A 93 -6.53 13.73 -12.95
CA ARG A 93 -7.64 12.79 -12.76
C ARG A 93 -8.52 12.66 -14.01
N VAL A 94 -7.88 12.54 -15.17
CA VAL A 94 -8.56 12.52 -16.48
C VAL A 94 -9.47 11.30 -16.64
N PHE A 95 -9.11 10.19 -15.99
CA PHE A 95 -9.85 8.94 -16.07
C PHE A 95 -10.36 8.54 -14.69
N GLU A 96 -11.61 8.06 -14.64
CA GLU A 96 -12.17 7.46 -13.43
C GLU A 96 -11.48 6.12 -13.14
N GLU A 97 -11.08 5.92 -11.89
CA GLU A 97 -10.58 4.61 -11.45
C GLU A 97 -11.74 3.62 -11.37
N LYS A 98 -11.60 2.50 -12.08
CA LYS A 98 -12.55 1.39 -11.97
C LYS A 98 -12.30 0.64 -10.66
N GLU A 99 -13.35 0.43 -9.87
CA GLU A 99 -13.30 -0.48 -8.73
C GLU A 99 -12.82 -1.87 -9.17
N LYS A 100 -11.87 -2.41 -8.43
CA LYS A 100 -11.28 -3.73 -8.70
C LYS A 100 -11.71 -4.69 -7.59
N PRO A 101 -12.62 -5.64 -7.85
CA PRO A 101 -13.20 -6.52 -6.83
C PRO A 101 -12.18 -7.32 -6.00
N HIS A 102 -11.02 -7.64 -6.58
CA HIS A 102 -9.98 -8.43 -5.92
C HIS A 102 -9.23 -7.70 -4.79
N PHE A 103 -9.49 -6.41 -4.57
CA PHE A 103 -8.89 -5.66 -3.45
C PHE A 103 -9.69 -5.77 -2.14
N GLN A 104 -10.94 -6.26 -2.16
CA GLN A 104 -11.82 -6.22 -0.98
C GLN A 104 -11.22 -6.90 0.25
N LEU A 105 -10.71 -8.14 0.12
CA LEU A 105 -10.07 -8.85 1.24
C LEU A 105 -8.87 -8.06 1.79
N GLY A 106 -8.04 -7.51 0.89
CA GLY A 106 -6.88 -6.71 1.28
C GLY A 106 -7.27 -5.45 2.04
N THR A 107 -8.30 -4.74 1.57
CA THR A 107 -8.84 -3.53 2.21
C THR A 107 -9.36 -3.83 3.62
N PHE A 108 -10.17 -4.89 3.78
CA PHE A 108 -10.70 -5.25 5.09
C PHE A 108 -9.63 -5.81 6.03
N ALA A 109 -8.65 -6.55 5.51
CA ALA A 109 -7.49 -6.96 6.30
C ALA A 109 -6.70 -5.73 6.78
N HIS A 110 -6.38 -4.78 5.90
CA HIS A 110 -5.73 -3.52 6.26
C HIS A 110 -6.50 -2.77 7.36
N MET A 111 -7.81 -2.54 7.15
CA MET A 111 -8.68 -1.87 8.13
C MET A 111 -8.69 -2.59 9.48
N ALA A 112 -8.69 -3.93 9.48
CA ALA A 112 -8.71 -4.74 10.70
C ALA A 112 -7.49 -4.50 11.61
N PHE A 113 -6.34 -4.13 11.03
CA PHE A 113 -5.12 -3.87 11.77
C PHE A 113 -4.90 -2.36 12.00
N LEU A 114 -5.14 -1.52 11.00
CA LEU A 114 -4.87 -0.08 11.03
C LEU A 114 -5.92 0.72 11.81
N GLU A 115 -7.19 0.32 11.68
CA GLU A 115 -8.35 1.04 12.17
C GLU A 115 -9.35 0.08 12.84
N PRO A 116 -8.95 -0.61 13.93
CA PRO A 116 -9.76 -1.68 14.54
C PRO A 116 -11.15 -1.22 14.97
N ARG A 117 -11.31 0.06 15.36
CA ARG A 117 -12.61 0.66 15.68
C ARG A 117 -13.54 0.78 14.46
N LEU A 118 -13.00 1.13 13.29
CA LEU A 118 -13.80 1.11 12.05
C LEU A 118 -14.12 -0.33 11.65
N PHE A 119 -13.18 -1.25 11.87
CA PHE A 119 -13.41 -2.67 11.60
C PHE A 119 -14.53 -3.29 12.47
N GLU A 120 -14.86 -2.72 13.64
CA GLU A 120 -16.02 -3.13 14.43
C GLU A 120 -17.35 -2.95 13.67
N LEU A 121 -17.41 -2.01 12.72
CA LEU A 121 -18.56 -1.79 11.83
C LEU A 121 -18.58 -2.74 10.63
N VAL A 122 -17.55 -3.57 10.45
CA VAL A 122 -17.52 -4.61 9.42
C VAL A 122 -18.25 -5.85 9.92
N LYS A 123 -19.33 -6.24 9.25
CA LYS A 123 -20.18 -7.37 9.64
C LYS A 123 -20.13 -8.49 8.61
N VAL A 124 -20.27 -9.72 9.10
CA VAL A 124 -20.31 -10.92 8.23
C VAL A 124 -21.74 -11.10 7.73
N GLU A 125 -21.93 -11.04 6.41
CA GLU A 125 -23.22 -11.37 5.80
C GLU A 125 -23.44 -12.89 5.86
N PRO A 126 -24.63 -13.36 6.29
CA PRO A 126 -24.91 -14.78 6.34
C PRO A 126 -25.02 -15.37 4.93
N ASN A 127 -24.46 -16.57 4.72
CA ASN A 127 -24.52 -17.26 3.43
C ASN A 127 -25.94 -17.78 3.12
N CYS A 128 -26.76 -16.92 2.54
CA CYS A 128 -28.16 -17.19 2.21
C CYS A 128 -28.37 -17.24 0.69
N ASN A 129 -29.12 -18.23 0.18
CA ASN A 129 -29.44 -18.32 -1.25
C ASN A 129 -30.29 -17.12 -1.73
N GLN A 130 -29.66 -16.14 -2.38
CA GLN A 130 -30.33 -14.93 -2.87
C GLN A 130 -31.23 -15.16 -4.10
N ALA A 131 -31.28 -16.38 -4.63
CA ALA A 131 -32.21 -16.79 -5.68
C ALA A 131 -33.53 -17.39 -5.13
N SER A 132 -33.66 -17.58 -3.81
CA SER A 132 -34.91 -18.01 -3.17
C SER A 132 -35.54 -16.92 -2.31
N LYS A 133 -36.87 -16.97 -2.15
CA LYS A 133 -37.59 -16.04 -1.25
C LYS A 133 -37.14 -16.19 0.19
N GLU A 134 -36.90 -17.43 0.61
CA GLU A 134 -36.46 -17.78 1.97
C GLU A 134 -35.09 -17.16 2.27
N GLY A 135 -34.15 -17.20 1.32
CA GLY A 135 -32.82 -16.61 1.49
C GLY A 135 -32.84 -15.09 1.48
N VAL A 136 -33.69 -14.46 0.67
CA VAL A 136 -33.90 -13.00 0.72
C VAL A 136 -34.53 -12.58 2.06
N LEU A 137 -35.54 -13.31 2.54
CA LEU A 137 -36.15 -13.06 3.84
C LEU A 137 -35.18 -13.25 5.01
N ALA A 138 -34.25 -14.21 4.91
CA ALA A 138 -33.19 -14.38 5.90
C ALA A 138 -32.25 -13.16 5.97
N MET A 139 -31.83 -12.62 4.82
CA MET A 139 -31.05 -11.38 4.75
C MET A 139 -31.82 -10.18 5.30
N ILE A 140 -33.12 -10.08 4.97
CA ILE A 140 -33.99 -9.02 5.51
C ILE A 140 -34.01 -9.08 7.04
N ARG A 141 -34.19 -10.27 7.64
CA ARG A 141 -34.17 -10.43 9.10
C ARG A 141 -32.83 -9.98 9.68
N TYR A 142 -31.72 -10.40 9.08
CA TYR A 142 -30.39 -10.01 9.50
C TYR A 142 -30.19 -8.48 9.52
N TYR A 143 -30.54 -7.76 8.44
CA TYR A 143 -30.40 -6.30 8.43
C TYR A 143 -31.33 -5.61 9.44
N ASN A 144 -32.56 -6.09 9.60
CA ASN A 144 -33.46 -5.56 10.63
C ASN A 144 -32.88 -5.75 12.04
N GLU A 145 -32.30 -6.92 12.34
CA GLU A 145 -31.64 -7.18 13.64
C GLU A 145 -30.43 -6.29 13.87
N LEU A 146 -29.69 -5.96 12.81
CA LEU A 146 -28.55 -5.03 12.89
C LEU A 146 -29.04 -3.60 13.17
N LEU A 147 -30.01 -3.11 12.39
CA LEU A 147 -30.59 -1.78 12.55
C LEU A 147 -31.32 -1.62 13.89
N ALA A 148 -31.94 -2.68 14.42
CA ALA A 148 -32.59 -2.63 15.73
C ALA A 148 -31.61 -2.44 16.90
N LYS A 149 -30.30 -2.67 16.70
CA LYS A 149 -29.26 -2.40 17.69
C LYS A 149 -28.76 -0.96 17.64
N GLU A 150 -29.09 -0.21 16.58
CA GLU A 150 -28.65 1.17 16.42
C GLU A 150 -29.44 2.13 17.30
N ALA A 151 -28.71 2.89 18.11
CA ALA A 151 -29.31 3.86 19.01
C ALA A 151 -29.99 4.98 18.19
N GLY A 152 -31.31 5.09 18.33
CA GLY A 152 -32.08 6.13 17.64
C GLY A 152 -32.57 5.73 16.24
N TYR A 153 -32.31 4.51 15.78
CA TYR A 153 -32.98 4.00 14.57
C TYR A 153 -34.47 3.77 14.86
N VAL A 154 -35.31 4.59 14.25
CA VAL A 154 -36.76 4.39 14.25
C VAL A 154 -37.11 3.64 12.99
N LYS A 155 -37.52 2.37 13.15
CA LYS A 155 -38.06 1.60 12.04
C LYS A 155 -39.26 2.36 11.48
N GLU A 156 -39.23 2.65 10.18
CA GLU A 156 -40.42 3.18 9.50
C GLU A 156 -41.59 2.23 9.76
N VAL A 157 -42.72 2.79 10.18
CA VAL A 157 -43.95 2.02 10.39
C VAL A 157 -44.46 1.64 9.00
N GLU A 158 -44.03 0.48 8.51
CA GLU A 158 -44.64 -0.16 7.35
C GLU A 158 -45.84 -1.00 7.79
N ASP A 159 -46.95 -0.87 7.08
CA ASP A 159 -48.20 -1.56 7.38
C ASP A 159 -48.10 -3.09 7.20
N ASP A 160 -47.15 -3.57 6.38
CA ASP A 160 -47.00 -4.99 6.04
C ASP A 160 -45.61 -5.55 6.40
N ILE A 161 -45.60 -6.71 7.07
CA ILE A 161 -44.37 -7.44 7.42
C ILE A 161 -43.89 -8.25 6.20
N PRO A 162 -42.63 -8.10 5.75
CA PRO A 162 -42.08 -8.89 4.65
C PRO A 162 -42.27 -10.39 4.86
N SER A 163 -42.89 -11.07 3.89
CA SER A 163 -43.22 -12.50 3.98
C SER A 163 -43.06 -13.22 2.64
N VAL A 164 -43.13 -14.56 2.66
CA VAL A 164 -43.02 -15.40 1.45
C VAL A 164 -44.10 -15.09 0.41
N ASN A 165 -45.21 -14.49 0.82
CA ASN A 165 -46.32 -14.13 -0.06
C ASN A 165 -46.03 -12.89 -0.92
N TRP A 166 -45.04 -12.07 -0.53
CA TRP A 166 -44.66 -10.90 -1.32
C TRP A 166 -44.08 -11.28 -2.68
N ASN A 167 -44.18 -10.36 -3.63
CA ASN A 167 -43.49 -10.50 -4.92
C ASN A 167 -41.98 -10.58 -4.69
N PHE A 168 -41.29 -11.46 -5.43
CA PHE A 168 -39.87 -11.71 -5.21
C PHE A 168 -38.98 -10.49 -5.50
N ASN A 169 -39.33 -9.67 -6.50
CA ASN A 169 -38.59 -8.45 -6.80
C ASN A 169 -38.78 -7.40 -5.70
N VAL A 170 -39.99 -7.27 -5.18
CA VAL A 170 -40.28 -6.37 -4.04
C VAL A 170 -39.49 -6.77 -2.80
N LEU A 171 -39.34 -8.07 -2.52
CA LEU A 171 -38.48 -8.56 -1.43
C LEU A 171 -37.01 -8.17 -1.65
N LYS A 172 -36.50 -8.25 -2.87
CA LYS A 172 -35.11 -7.86 -3.19
C LYS A 172 -34.90 -6.36 -3.04
N GLU A 173 -35.81 -5.55 -3.56
CA GLU A 173 -35.78 -4.09 -3.41
C GLU A 173 -35.81 -3.68 -1.93
N TYR A 174 -36.68 -4.33 -1.13
CA TYR A 174 -36.74 -4.09 0.31
C TYR A 174 -35.44 -4.46 1.02
N ARG A 175 -34.85 -5.63 0.71
CA ARG A 175 -33.53 -6.04 1.21
C ARG A 175 -32.45 -5.02 0.85
N ASP A 176 -32.40 -4.58 -0.40
CA ASP A 176 -31.36 -3.67 -0.90
C ASP A 176 -31.48 -2.29 -0.24
N ARG A 177 -32.71 -1.82 0.01
CA ARG A 177 -32.96 -0.61 0.79
C ARG A 177 -32.42 -0.73 2.21
N LEU A 178 -32.73 -1.82 2.92
CA LEU A 178 -32.20 -2.05 4.28
C LEU A 178 -30.67 -2.12 4.30
N ARG A 179 -30.07 -2.80 3.31
CA ARG A 179 -28.62 -2.87 3.16
C ARG A 179 -28.03 -1.47 2.96
N GLN A 180 -28.65 -0.65 2.12
CA GLN A 180 -28.23 0.73 1.90
C GLN A 180 -28.35 1.55 3.19
N THR A 181 -29.44 1.44 3.94
CA THR A 181 -29.57 2.10 5.25
C THR A 181 -28.44 1.71 6.20
N CYS A 182 -28.06 0.44 6.26
CA CYS A 182 -26.91 0.01 7.06
C CYS A 182 -25.61 0.69 6.58
N ILE A 183 -25.38 0.75 5.26
CA ILE A 183 -24.19 1.40 4.68
C ILE A 183 -24.18 2.90 5.01
N ASP A 184 -25.33 3.57 4.93
CA ASP A 184 -25.47 4.99 5.26
C ASP A 184 -25.19 5.26 6.76
N LEU A 185 -25.36 4.25 7.62
CA LEU A 185 -24.99 4.27 9.04
C LEU A 185 -23.53 3.87 9.29
N GLY A 186 -22.75 3.59 8.25
CA GLY A 186 -21.32 3.28 8.33
C GLY A 186 -20.99 1.79 8.36
N TYR A 187 -21.97 0.90 8.24
CA TYR A 187 -21.71 -0.54 8.17
C TYR A 187 -21.05 -0.92 6.85
N SER A 188 -20.16 -1.90 6.92
CA SER A 188 -19.60 -2.59 5.76
C SER A 188 -19.73 -4.08 5.93
N PHE A 189 -19.73 -4.82 4.83
CA PHE A 189 -20.08 -6.23 4.83
C PHE A 189 -19.01 -7.10 4.16
N ILE A 190 -18.71 -8.24 4.78
CA ILE A 190 -17.78 -9.25 4.26
C ILE A 190 -18.42 -10.63 4.24
N SER A 191 -17.88 -11.53 3.42
CA SER A 191 -18.27 -12.93 3.42
C SER A 191 -17.73 -13.68 4.64
N GLU A 192 -18.33 -14.83 4.94
CA GLU A 192 -17.85 -15.76 5.97
C GLU A 192 -16.40 -16.20 5.70
N GLU A 193 -16.07 -16.51 4.44
CA GLU A 193 -14.71 -16.86 4.02
C GLU A 193 -13.71 -15.74 4.32
N MET A 194 -14.02 -14.49 3.92
CA MET A 194 -13.14 -13.35 4.22
C MET A 194 -12.94 -13.17 5.73
N SER A 195 -14.01 -13.33 6.52
CA SER A 195 -13.94 -13.26 7.98
C SER A 195 -13.02 -14.35 8.56
N MET A 196 -13.11 -15.59 8.06
CA MET A 196 -12.22 -16.67 8.47
C MET A 196 -10.76 -16.35 8.17
N ILE A 197 -10.46 -15.83 6.97
CA ILE A 197 -9.11 -15.42 6.56
C ILE A 197 -8.58 -14.29 7.46
N ILE A 198 -9.38 -13.24 7.70
CA ILE A 198 -8.98 -12.12 8.58
C ILE A 198 -8.73 -12.60 10.01
N ASN A 199 -9.53 -13.55 10.52
CA ASN A 199 -9.32 -14.13 11.84
C ASN A 199 -8.05 -14.99 11.90
N ALA A 200 -7.72 -15.73 10.84
CA ALA A 200 -6.45 -16.46 10.72
C ALA A 200 -5.26 -15.49 10.71
N LEU A 201 -5.32 -14.44 9.88
CA LEU A 201 -4.33 -13.36 9.84
C LEU A 201 -4.15 -12.72 11.21
N LYS A 202 -5.23 -12.38 11.92
CA LYS A 202 -5.17 -11.80 13.28
C LYS A 202 -4.44 -12.72 14.24
N ARG A 203 -4.75 -14.02 14.23
CA ARG A 203 -4.07 -15.00 15.08
C ARG A 203 -2.58 -15.06 14.79
N ASN A 204 -2.20 -15.20 13.51
CA ASN A 204 -0.81 -15.27 13.08
C ASN A 204 -0.06 -13.97 13.40
N TYR A 205 -0.71 -12.83 13.25
CA TYR A 205 -0.19 -11.51 13.62
C TYR A 205 0.14 -11.36 15.12
N TYR A 206 -0.72 -11.88 16.02
CA TYR A 206 -0.43 -11.85 17.47
C TYR A 206 0.58 -12.90 17.91
N TRP A 207 0.75 -13.99 17.15
CA TRP A 207 1.73 -15.03 17.44
C TRP A 207 3.12 -14.72 16.88
N TYR A 208 3.20 -13.92 15.82
CA TYR A 208 4.44 -13.68 15.10
C TYR A 208 5.56 -13.17 16.02
N GLY A 209 6.72 -13.82 15.95
CA GLY A 209 7.92 -13.43 16.70
C GLY A 209 7.72 -13.34 18.22
N GLY A 210 6.75 -14.06 18.79
CA GLY A 210 6.42 -13.97 20.23
C GLY A 210 5.70 -12.68 20.63
N GLY A 211 4.96 -12.06 19.70
CA GLY A 211 4.24 -10.80 19.93
C GLY A 211 5.06 -9.55 19.62
N ILE A 212 6.11 -9.68 18.78
CA ILE A 212 7.00 -8.56 18.44
C ILE A 212 6.27 -7.42 17.73
N ILE A 213 5.22 -7.73 16.95
CA ILE A 213 4.48 -6.70 16.21
C ILE A 213 3.79 -5.73 17.17
N GLN A 214 3.22 -6.23 18.27
CA GLN A 214 2.55 -5.40 19.27
C GLN A 214 3.56 -4.49 19.99
N GLN A 215 4.80 -4.94 20.16
CA GLN A 215 5.89 -4.12 20.71
C GLN A 215 6.35 -3.04 19.71
N LEU A 216 6.47 -3.38 18.42
CA LEU A 216 6.82 -2.42 17.36
C LEU A 216 5.77 -1.31 17.19
N LEU A 217 4.49 -1.65 17.36
CA LEU A 217 3.38 -0.70 17.26
C LEU A 217 3.03 -0.01 18.57
N LYS A 218 3.77 -0.26 19.64
CA LYS A 218 3.53 0.35 20.95
C LYS A 218 3.71 1.87 20.84
N GLY A 219 2.62 2.62 21.08
CA GLY A 219 2.62 4.09 20.93
C GLY A 219 2.60 4.59 19.48
N ALA A 220 2.55 3.71 18.48
CA ALA A 220 2.56 4.10 17.07
C ALA A 220 1.26 4.82 16.68
N CYS A 221 1.37 5.69 15.68
CA CYS A 221 0.24 6.38 15.09
C CYS A 221 -0.09 5.80 13.71
N SER A 222 -1.32 5.34 13.51
CA SER A 222 -1.83 4.95 12.18
C SER A 222 -2.45 6.10 11.41
N GLU A 223 -2.40 5.99 10.08
CA GLU A 223 -3.25 6.76 9.15
C GLU A 223 -3.13 8.28 9.34
N VAL A 224 -1.91 8.75 9.61
CA VAL A 224 -1.58 10.18 9.77
C VAL A 224 -0.98 10.71 8.47
N SER A 225 -1.52 11.81 7.97
CA SER A 225 -1.04 12.47 6.77
C SER A 225 0.01 13.53 7.08
N PHE A 226 1.07 13.56 6.29
CA PHE A 226 2.14 14.54 6.32
C PHE A 226 2.12 15.33 5.01
N TYR A 227 2.02 16.64 5.12
CA TYR A 227 2.03 17.58 4.00
C TYR A 227 3.19 18.54 4.16
N GLY A 228 4.02 18.65 3.13
CA GLY A 228 5.17 19.52 3.16
C GLY A 228 5.54 20.00 1.76
N ARG A 229 6.67 20.69 1.70
CA ARG A 229 7.23 21.20 0.46
C ARG A 229 8.66 20.69 0.31
N ASP A 230 8.95 20.10 -0.85
CA ASP A 230 10.28 19.62 -1.15
C ASP A 230 11.25 20.80 -1.31
N LYS A 231 12.43 20.71 -0.66
CA LYS A 231 13.35 21.85 -0.57
C LYS A 231 14.01 22.19 -1.91
N GLU A 232 14.30 21.19 -2.73
CA GLU A 232 15.04 21.35 -3.98
C GLU A 232 14.13 21.77 -5.14
N THR A 233 12.98 21.12 -5.25
CA THR A 233 12.04 21.32 -6.35
C THR A 233 10.99 22.38 -6.05
N GLN A 234 10.79 22.72 -4.76
CA GLN A 234 9.74 23.62 -4.29
C GLN A 234 8.32 23.12 -4.65
N LEU A 235 8.17 21.82 -4.90
CA LEU A 235 6.89 21.17 -5.15
C LEU A 235 6.27 20.68 -3.84
N ASP A 236 4.94 20.77 -3.79
CA ASP A 236 4.16 20.30 -2.65
C ASP A 236 4.07 18.77 -2.67
N VAL A 237 4.48 18.13 -1.58
CA VAL A 237 4.57 16.66 -1.44
C VAL A 237 3.78 16.18 -0.24
N ARG A 238 3.18 15.00 -0.35
CA ARG A 238 2.44 14.35 0.74
C ARG A 238 2.79 12.89 0.90
N VAL A 239 2.75 12.43 2.14
CA VAL A 239 2.85 11.02 2.49
C VAL A 239 1.85 10.68 3.58
N ARG A 240 1.41 9.42 3.62
CA ARG A 240 0.53 8.87 4.65
C ARG A 240 0.99 7.45 4.93
N PRO A 241 1.89 7.25 5.91
CA PRO A 241 2.28 5.92 6.33
C PRO A 241 1.11 5.16 6.95
N ASP A 242 1.09 3.84 6.76
CA ASP A 242 0.13 2.95 7.42
C ASP A 242 0.27 3.12 8.95
N TYR A 243 1.51 3.06 9.44
CA TYR A 243 1.92 3.46 10.79
C TYR A 243 3.24 4.21 10.76
N PHE A 244 3.48 5.03 11.78
CA PHE A 244 4.83 5.44 12.14
C PHE A 244 5.03 5.40 13.65
N ASN A 245 6.28 5.31 14.07
CA ASN A 245 6.66 5.37 15.48
C ASN A 245 7.93 6.22 15.65
N ILE A 246 8.20 6.61 16.89
CA ILE A 246 9.30 7.51 17.26
C ILE A 246 10.35 6.80 18.12
N GLU A 247 11.55 7.38 18.17
CA GLU A 247 12.69 6.81 18.87
C GLU A 247 12.46 6.56 20.35
N GLU A 248 11.62 7.38 20.99
CA GLU A 248 11.26 7.26 22.39
C GLU A 248 10.41 6.02 22.69
N ASN A 249 9.75 5.45 21.67
CA ASN A 249 8.87 4.29 21.83
C ASN A 249 9.53 2.97 21.41
N ILE A 250 10.40 2.99 20.40
CA ILE A 250 11.00 1.77 19.82
C ILE A 250 12.50 1.90 19.49
N GLY A 251 13.17 2.93 20.00
CA GLY A 251 14.60 3.18 19.81
C GLY A 251 14.99 3.82 18.48
N VAL A 252 14.05 3.94 17.54
CA VAL A 252 14.24 4.56 16.21
C VAL A 252 12.99 5.33 15.76
N ASN A 253 13.17 6.36 14.92
CA ASN A 253 12.04 6.95 14.19
C ASN A 253 11.78 6.10 12.93
N ALA A 254 10.66 5.39 12.90
CA ALA A 254 10.38 4.40 11.87
C ALA A 254 9.07 4.66 11.13
N VAL A 255 9.12 4.41 9.82
CA VAL A 255 7.96 4.14 8.98
C VAL A 255 7.60 2.67 9.14
N ILE A 256 6.32 2.36 9.34
CA ILE A 256 5.84 0.98 9.44
C ILE A 256 4.75 0.76 8.38
N SER A 257 5.04 -0.08 7.39
CA SER A 257 4.25 -0.27 6.16
C SER A 257 3.54 -1.62 6.23
N PHE A 258 2.22 -1.64 6.09
CA PHE A 258 1.43 -2.87 6.00
C PHE A 258 1.21 -3.21 4.53
N LYS A 259 1.33 -4.49 4.16
CA LYS A 259 1.03 -4.93 2.79
C LYS A 259 0.37 -6.30 2.79
N THR A 260 -0.84 -6.37 2.25
CA THR A 260 -1.46 -7.64 1.92
C THR A 260 -0.93 -8.17 0.59
N THR A 261 -0.68 -9.48 0.51
CA THR A 261 -0.15 -10.10 -0.70
C THR A 261 -0.62 -11.53 -0.90
N ARG A 262 -0.70 -11.96 -2.16
CA ARG A 262 -0.92 -13.36 -2.53
C ARG A 262 0.39 -14.12 -2.78
N ALA A 263 1.53 -13.52 -2.49
CA ALA A 263 2.82 -14.20 -2.60
C ALA A 263 2.85 -15.38 -1.62
N ASP A 264 3.11 -16.57 -2.15
CA ASP A 264 3.21 -17.85 -1.44
C ASP A 264 4.59 -18.05 -0.79
N ASP A 265 5.59 -17.27 -1.19
CA ASP A 265 6.90 -17.20 -0.55
C ASP A 265 7.48 -15.77 -0.51
N LEU A 266 8.52 -15.58 0.30
CA LEU A 266 9.20 -14.28 0.48
C LEU A 266 9.94 -13.79 -0.77
N GLY A 267 10.54 -14.68 -1.55
CA GLY A 267 11.25 -14.32 -2.78
C GLY A 267 10.31 -13.72 -3.83
N LYS A 268 9.12 -14.32 -3.99
CA LYS A 268 8.04 -13.74 -4.79
C LYS A 268 7.60 -12.39 -4.26
N PHE A 269 7.44 -12.24 -2.94
CA PHE A 269 7.08 -10.96 -2.35
C PHE A 269 8.13 -9.87 -2.62
N TYR A 270 9.42 -10.20 -2.49
CA TYR A 270 10.52 -9.27 -2.80
C TYR A 270 10.52 -8.85 -4.27
N TYR A 271 10.30 -9.79 -5.18
CA TYR A 271 10.11 -9.47 -6.60
C TYR A 271 8.94 -8.51 -6.82
N ASP A 272 7.79 -8.78 -6.18
CA ASP A 272 6.60 -7.94 -6.29
C ASP A 272 6.87 -6.52 -5.71
N CYS A 273 7.61 -6.40 -4.59
CA CYS A 273 8.06 -5.12 -4.03
C CYS A 273 8.89 -4.31 -5.04
N ALA A 274 9.91 -4.93 -5.64
CA ALA A 274 10.77 -4.29 -6.64
C ALA A 274 9.99 -3.89 -7.91
N LYS A 275 9.13 -4.79 -8.40
CA LYS A 275 8.27 -4.54 -9.57
C LYS A 275 7.31 -3.36 -9.34
N LEU A 276 6.74 -3.26 -8.14
CA LEU A 276 5.82 -2.18 -7.75
C LEU A 276 6.53 -0.94 -7.18
N LYS A 277 7.86 -0.94 -7.20
CA LYS A 277 8.72 0.15 -6.73
C LYS A 277 8.40 0.58 -5.30
N TYR A 278 8.23 -0.37 -4.39
CA TYR A 278 7.91 -0.06 -3.00
C TYR A 278 9.02 0.74 -2.33
N GLU A 279 10.28 0.46 -2.67
CA GLU A 279 11.45 1.21 -2.20
C GLU A 279 11.32 2.72 -2.43
N LEU A 280 10.77 3.15 -3.58
CA LEU A 280 10.51 4.58 -3.85
C LEU A 280 9.54 5.17 -2.83
N SER A 281 8.47 4.44 -2.50
CA SER A 281 7.48 4.92 -1.52
C SER A 281 8.07 5.04 -0.14
N GLU A 282 8.79 4.00 0.30
CA GLU A 282 9.38 3.96 1.63
C GLU A 282 10.49 5.01 1.78
N GLY A 283 11.33 5.20 0.75
CA GLY A 283 12.33 6.26 0.71
C GLY A 283 11.72 7.66 0.75
N MET A 284 10.66 7.91 -0.04
CA MET A 284 9.91 9.17 0.02
C MET A 284 9.31 9.42 1.40
N TYR A 285 8.76 8.39 2.06
CA TYR A 285 8.17 8.53 3.40
C TYR A 285 9.22 9.00 4.40
N GLN A 286 10.39 8.36 4.41
CA GLN A 286 11.51 8.76 5.27
C GLN A 286 11.94 10.22 5.03
N GLU A 287 12.14 10.64 3.78
CA GLU A 287 12.58 12.00 3.44
C GLU A 287 11.53 13.06 3.81
N VAL A 288 10.28 12.86 3.38
CA VAL A 288 9.21 13.82 3.59
C VAL A 288 8.89 13.96 5.08
N MET A 289 8.79 12.85 5.81
CA MET A 289 8.54 12.88 7.26
C MET A 289 9.71 13.52 8.00
N SER A 290 10.96 13.22 7.63
CA SER A 290 12.13 13.84 8.27
C SER A 290 12.16 15.35 8.03
N SER A 291 11.91 15.78 6.80
CA SER A 291 11.83 17.19 6.41
C SER A 291 10.78 17.95 7.22
N ILE A 292 9.57 17.40 7.36
CA ILE A 292 8.44 18.04 8.03
C ILE A 292 8.63 18.09 9.55
N THR A 293 9.09 17.00 10.15
CA THR A 293 9.16 16.84 11.61
C THR A 293 10.47 17.31 12.22
N GLY A 294 11.54 17.41 11.43
CA GLY A 294 12.90 17.61 11.94
C GLY A 294 13.51 16.39 12.63
N ARG A 295 12.78 15.27 12.73
CA ARG A 295 13.28 13.99 13.26
C ARG A 295 13.93 13.17 12.15
N LYS A 296 14.91 12.32 12.48
CA LYS A 296 15.59 11.47 11.50
C LYS A 296 14.82 10.15 11.30
N PHE A 297 13.85 10.14 10.37
CA PHE A 297 13.21 8.90 9.92
C PHE A 297 14.15 8.17 8.94
N ASN A 298 14.76 7.10 9.41
CA ASN A 298 15.77 6.31 8.67
C ASN A 298 15.56 4.81 8.82
N VAL A 299 14.42 4.37 9.35
CA VAL A 299 14.05 2.95 9.44
C VAL A 299 12.69 2.74 8.78
N THR A 300 12.58 1.66 7.99
CA THR A 300 11.29 1.17 7.51
C THR A 300 11.12 -0.29 7.88
N ILE A 301 9.99 -0.59 8.52
CA ILE A 301 9.59 -1.95 8.89
C ILE A 301 8.33 -2.31 8.10
N MET A 302 8.38 -3.36 7.31
CA MET A 302 7.25 -3.84 6.52
C MET A 302 6.60 -5.04 7.19
N ILE A 303 5.28 -4.98 7.38
CA ILE A 303 4.45 -6.07 7.88
C ILE A 303 3.65 -6.62 6.71
N MET A 304 4.08 -7.78 6.23
CA MET A 304 3.44 -8.53 5.16
C MET A 304 2.30 -9.38 5.75
N LEU A 305 1.12 -9.33 5.13
CA LEU A 305 -0.03 -10.17 5.45
C LEU A 305 -0.36 -11.04 4.24
N GLN A 306 -0.18 -12.34 4.35
CA GLN A 306 -0.44 -13.27 3.25
C GLN A 306 -1.94 -13.58 3.15
N THR A 307 -2.54 -13.36 1.97
CA THR A 307 -3.96 -13.60 1.69
C THR A 307 -4.20 -14.92 0.95
N VAL A 308 -3.24 -15.83 1.00
CA VAL A 308 -3.32 -17.22 0.53
C VAL A 308 -2.86 -18.13 1.67
N GLU A 309 -3.28 -19.38 1.67
CA GLU A 309 -2.89 -20.34 2.71
C GLU A 309 -1.35 -20.45 2.84
N PRO A 310 -0.81 -20.51 4.07
CA PRO A 310 -1.48 -20.65 5.37
C PRO A 310 -1.90 -19.32 6.04
N TYR A 311 -1.96 -18.22 5.29
CA TYR A 311 -2.28 -16.87 5.77
C TYR A 311 -1.23 -16.33 6.75
N ASP A 312 0.05 -16.55 6.43
CA ASP A 312 1.16 -16.13 7.28
C ASP A 312 1.36 -14.61 7.33
N VAL A 313 2.15 -14.21 8.33
CA VAL A 313 2.61 -12.84 8.53
C VAL A 313 4.12 -12.83 8.52
N ALA A 314 4.73 -11.78 7.99
CA ALA A 314 6.17 -11.56 8.10
C ALA A 314 6.48 -10.11 8.50
N VAL A 315 7.46 -9.93 9.38
CA VAL A 315 8.05 -8.62 9.69
C VAL A 315 9.39 -8.54 8.97
N LEU A 316 9.52 -7.57 8.08
CA LEU A 316 10.64 -7.41 7.18
C LEU A 316 11.28 -6.05 7.44
N PHE A 317 12.55 -6.05 7.75
CA PHE A 317 13.32 -4.82 7.97
C PHE A 317 13.99 -4.44 6.64
N TRP A 318 13.73 -3.23 6.14
CA TRP A 318 14.29 -2.80 4.85
C TRP A 318 15.81 -2.65 4.92
N SER A 319 16.50 -3.01 3.83
CA SER A 319 17.94 -2.79 3.71
C SER A 319 18.24 -1.28 3.55
N PRO A 320 19.36 -0.79 4.10
CA PRO A 320 19.81 0.58 3.85
C PRO A 320 20.01 0.87 2.35
N ASP A 321 20.53 -0.10 1.58
CA ASP A 321 20.77 0.04 0.14
C ASP A 321 19.49 0.29 -0.65
N ASP A 322 18.45 -0.50 -0.38
CA ASP A 322 17.16 -0.36 -1.06
C ASP A 322 16.47 0.95 -0.67
N LEU A 323 16.58 1.37 0.59
CA LEU A 323 16.03 2.66 1.05
C LEU A 323 16.76 3.83 0.39
N ALA A 324 18.08 3.79 0.30
CA ALA A 324 18.88 4.80 -0.37
C ALA A 324 18.54 4.88 -1.87
N ASN A 325 18.40 3.73 -2.54
CA ASN A 325 17.92 3.65 -3.92
C ASN A 325 16.48 4.21 -4.05
N GLY A 326 15.62 3.95 -3.08
CA GLY A 326 14.27 4.51 -2.98
C GLY A 326 14.26 6.03 -2.93
N LYS A 327 15.11 6.62 -2.08
CA LYS A 327 15.31 8.08 -1.97
C LYS A 327 15.81 8.67 -3.28
N TYR A 328 16.82 8.06 -3.88
CA TYR A 328 17.31 8.47 -5.20
C TYR A 328 16.20 8.47 -6.25
N LYS A 329 15.40 7.40 -6.34
CA LYS A 329 14.25 7.30 -7.26
C LYS A 329 13.19 8.36 -6.96
N TYR A 330 12.95 8.71 -5.69
CA TYR A 330 12.07 9.80 -5.30
C TYR A 330 12.55 11.14 -5.85
N HIS A 331 13.79 11.53 -5.58
CA HIS A 331 14.37 12.79 -6.06
C HIS A 331 14.39 12.86 -7.59
N TYR A 332 14.80 11.76 -8.25
CA TYR A 332 14.82 11.68 -9.71
C TYR A 332 13.42 11.79 -10.33
N ALA A 333 12.41 11.12 -9.76
CA ALA A 333 11.04 11.24 -10.25
C ALA A 333 10.49 12.66 -10.04
N LEU A 334 10.82 13.30 -8.91
CA LEU A 334 10.34 14.65 -8.60
C LEU A 334 10.99 15.71 -9.50
N SER A 335 12.28 15.55 -9.86
CA SER A 335 12.95 16.43 -10.81
C SER A 335 12.33 16.35 -12.21
N ILE A 336 11.97 15.15 -12.68
CA ILE A 336 11.20 14.96 -13.92
C ILE A 336 9.88 15.73 -13.86
N VAL A 337 9.16 15.62 -12.75
CA VAL A 337 7.87 16.31 -12.58
C VAL A 337 8.04 17.83 -12.59
N LYS A 338 9.06 18.36 -11.89
CA LYS A 338 9.40 19.79 -11.90
C LYS A 338 9.63 20.29 -13.33
N ASP A 339 10.49 19.61 -14.07
CA ASP A 339 10.79 19.91 -15.47
C ASP A 339 9.53 19.93 -16.34
N CYS A 340 8.65 18.94 -16.16
CA CYS A 340 7.41 18.86 -16.93
C CYS A 340 6.44 20.01 -16.60
N PHE A 341 6.34 20.41 -15.34
CA PHE A 341 5.53 21.56 -14.94
C PHE A 341 6.08 22.88 -15.51
N GLU A 342 7.40 23.08 -15.48
CA GLU A 342 8.05 24.28 -16.02
C GLU A 342 7.89 24.36 -17.55
N LYS A 343 8.12 23.25 -18.25
CA LYS A 343 8.03 23.16 -19.72
C LYS A 343 6.59 23.04 -20.23
N LYS A 344 5.62 22.77 -19.35
CA LYS A 344 4.22 22.44 -19.69
C LYS A 344 4.10 21.33 -20.73
N TRP A 345 5.01 20.36 -20.65
CA TRP A 345 5.14 19.28 -21.62
C TRP A 345 5.35 17.97 -20.87
N PHE A 346 4.48 16.99 -21.12
CA PHE A 346 4.50 15.68 -20.46
C PHE A 346 4.67 14.58 -21.51
N PRO A 347 5.92 14.18 -21.81
CA PRO A 347 6.17 13.20 -22.85
C PRO A 347 5.72 11.81 -22.40
N GLY A 348 5.41 10.96 -23.38
CA GLY A 348 5.05 9.56 -23.18
C GLY A 348 6.25 8.68 -23.43
N TYR A 349 6.06 7.61 -24.20
CA TYR A 349 7.17 6.79 -24.66
C TYR A 349 8.15 7.57 -25.55
N ASP A 350 7.70 8.64 -26.18
CA ASP A 350 8.54 9.57 -26.94
C ASP A 350 9.72 10.14 -26.12
N ALA A 351 9.65 10.13 -24.78
CA ALA A 351 10.77 10.47 -23.89
C ALA A 351 11.96 9.47 -23.96
N LYS A 352 11.73 8.26 -24.49
CA LYS A 352 12.74 7.20 -24.62
C LYS A 352 13.45 7.23 -25.97
N ALA A 353 13.04 8.10 -26.87
CA ALA A 353 13.69 8.27 -28.16
C ALA A 353 15.00 9.07 -28.00
N GLU A 354 15.99 8.78 -28.83
CA GLU A 354 17.22 9.56 -28.89
C GLU A 354 16.95 11.01 -29.32
N GLU A 355 17.84 11.92 -28.93
CA GLU A 355 17.71 13.33 -29.31
C GLU A 355 17.68 13.49 -30.84
N GLY A 356 16.72 14.26 -31.33
CA GLY A 356 16.52 14.45 -32.78
C GLY A 356 15.71 13.35 -33.47
N ALA A 357 15.45 12.19 -32.84
CA ALA A 357 14.66 11.09 -33.40
C ALA A 357 13.14 11.38 -33.44
N ARG A 358 12.69 12.55 -32.96
CA ARG A 358 11.29 13.03 -32.98
C ARG A 358 10.29 12.03 -32.39
N GLY A 359 10.71 11.29 -31.36
CA GLY A 359 9.86 10.31 -30.66
C GLY A 359 9.79 8.93 -31.32
N ILE A 360 10.55 8.68 -32.40
CA ILE A 360 10.73 7.34 -32.97
C ILE A 360 11.71 6.57 -32.09
N ILE A 361 11.32 5.38 -31.66
CA ILE A 361 12.09 4.53 -30.74
C ILE A 361 12.48 3.26 -31.50
N ASP A 362 13.76 2.92 -31.48
CA ASP A 362 14.23 1.67 -32.06
C ASP A 362 13.82 0.49 -31.17
N MET A 363 13.17 -0.50 -31.77
CA MET A 363 12.71 -1.69 -31.08
C MET A 363 13.75 -2.80 -31.20
N GLN A 364 14.16 -3.37 -30.06
CA GLN A 364 15.00 -4.56 -29.99
C GLN A 364 14.29 -5.65 -29.18
N LEU A 365 14.33 -6.89 -29.67
CA LEU A 365 13.78 -8.03 -28.95
C LEU A 365 14.72 -8.43 -27.79
N PRO A 366 14.18 -9.00 -26.69
CA PRO A 366 15.01 -9.47 -25.60
C PRO A 366 15.96 -10.61 -26.00
N GLU A 367 17.11 -10.74 -25.34
CA GLU A 367 18.15 -11.72 -25.69
C GLU A 367 17.62 -13.17 -25.77
N TRP A 368 16.66 -13.53 -24.91
CA TRP A 368 16.07 -14.87 -24.90
C TRP A 368 15.35 -15.23 -26.21
N SER A 369 14.83 -14.26 -26.97
CA SER A 369 14.12 -14.56 -28.23
C SER A 369 15.07 -15.06 -29.31
N HIS A 370 16.35 -14.73 -29.21
CA HIS A 370 17.38 -15.20 -30.15
C HIS A 370 17.82 -16.64 -29.87
N LYS A 371 17.44 -17.21 -28.72
CA LYS A 371 17.90 -18.52 -28.26
C LYS A 371 16.88 -19.66 -28.47
N LEU A 372 15.66 -19.36 -28.93
CA LEU A 372 14.59 -20.35 -29.17
C LEU A 372 14.48 -20.70 -30.66
N LEU A 373 15.09 -21.82 -31.07
CA LEU A 373 14.75 -22.49 -32.33
C LEU A 373 13.72 -23.58 -32.01
N HIS A 374 12.51 -23.48 -32.59
CA HIS A 374 11.50 -24.54 -32.50
C HIS A 374 11.91 -25.74 -33.37
N PRO A 375 11.57 -26.98 -32.97
CA PRO A 375 12.01 -28.18 -33.67
C PRO A 375 11.48 -28.23 -35.11
N VAL A 376 12.35 -28.61 -36.04
CA VAL A 376 11.98 -29.05 -37.39
C VAL A 376 11.81 -30.57 -37.33
N ALA A 377 10.68 -31.08 -37.82
CA ALA A 377 10.52 -32.52 -38.02
C ALA A 377 11.62 -32.99 -38.98
N ILE A 378 12.33 -34.06 -38.61
CA ILE A 378 13.24 -34.76 -39.52
C ILE A 378 12.39 -35.85 -40.17
N ASP A 379 12.29 -35.81 -41.50
CA ASP A 379 11.64 -36.84 -42.31
C ASP A 379 12.37 -38.18 -42.14
N ASP A 380 11.68 -39.17 -41.58
CA ASP A 380 12.09 -40.58 -41.65
C ASP A 380 11.38 -41.23 -42.84
N PHE A 381 11.95 -41.18 -44.05
CA PHE A 381 11.58 -42.09 -45.15
C PHE A 381 12.76 -42.35 -46.11
N GLU A 382 13.56 -43.37 -45.78
CA GLU A 382 13.84 -44.62 -46.52
C GLU A 382 15.23 -45.20 -46.22
#